data_AF-A0A1I6Y2B1-F1
#
_entry.id   AF-A0A1I6Y2B1-F1
#
_cell.length_a   1.000
_cell.length_b   1.000
_cell.length_c   1.000
_cell.angle_alpha   90.00
_cell.angle_beta   90.00
_cell.angle_gamma   90.00
#
_symmetry.space_group_name_H-M   'P 1'
#
loop_
_entity.id
_entity.type
_entity.pdbx_description
1 polymer ?
#
loop_
_entity_poly.entity_id
_entity_poly.type
_entity_poly.pdbx_seq_one_letter_code
_entity_poly.pdbx_strand_id
1 'polypeptide(L)'
;MAKLRHFAVAELMGAGFDGFVPFGSIRQQYSQGDGGIPMSPGVYVVVRPSTDPPSFLTRGFGGTHKAKKANVPVAELAAKWVPGASVVYIGKASQRKRLDGLWGRISEYEKAGHRGQTHSHSGGERIWQLADARDLRVAWKVVPDKTEDRLETAMILAFMDKYGRIPFGNRKAS
;
A
#
# COMPACT_ATOMS: atom_id res chain seq x y z
N MET A 1 7.45 9.57 -20.37
CA MET A 1 6.97 8.45 -19.51
C MET A 1 5.52 8.19 -19.86
N ALA A 2 5.15 6.94 -20.17
CA ALA A 2 3.74 6.59 -20.33
C ALA A 2 3.01 6.94 -19.02
N LYS A 3 1.96 7.76 -19.10
CA LYS A 3 1.08 8.00 -17.96
C LYS A 3 0.47 6.64 -17.60
N LEU A 4 0.64 6.18 -16.38
CA LEU A 4 0.01 4.96 -15.88
C LEU A 4 -1.51 5.18 -15.95
N ARG A 5 -2.17 4.66 -16.99
CA ARG A 5 -3.62 4.87 -17.21
C ARG A 5 -4.47 3.77 -16.57
N HIS A 6 -3.83 2.70 -16.14
CA HIS A 6 -4.51 1.53 -15.61
C HIS A 6 -3.64 0.86 -14.56
N PHE A 7 -4.30 0.17 -13.64
CA PHE A 7 -3.74 -0.32 -12.37
C PHE A 7 -3.80 -1.85 -12.29
N ALA A 8 -3.83 -2.55 -13.43
CA ALA A 8 -3.74 -4.00 -13.45
C ALA A 8 -2.30 -4.45 -13.15
N VAL A 9 -2.15 -5.68 -12.64
CA VAL A 9 -0.84 -6.24 -12.28
C VAL A 9 0.14 -6.21 -13.46
N ALA A 10 -0.30 -6.64 -14.65
CA ALA A 10 0.54 -6.65 -15.86
C ALA A 10 1.04 -5.25 -16.25
N GLU A 11 0.24 -4.21 -16.02
CA GLU A 11 0.60 -2.84 -16.38
C GLU A 11 1.52 -2.20 -15.33
N LEU A 12 1.32 -2.55 -14.06
CA LEU A 12 2.26 -2.20 -13.00
C LEU A 12 3.63 -2.85 -13.26
N MET A 13 3.66 -4.13 -13.66
CA MET A 13 4.89 -4.82 -14.10
C MET A 13 5.54 -4.11 -15.29
N GLY A 14 4.77 -3.79 -16.33
CA GLY A 14 5.26 -3.02 -17.49
C GLY A 14 5.76 -1.61 -17.13
N ALA A 15 5.23 -1.01 -16.06
CA ALA A 15 5.72 0.24 -15.50
C ALA A 15 6.94 0.07 -14.57
N GLY A 16 7.45 -1.15 -14.42
CA GLY A 16 8.62 -1.49 -13.61
C GLY A 16 8.35 -1.56 -12.11
N PHE A 17 7.13 -1.93 -11.71
CA PHE A 17 6.87 -2.46 -10.37
C PHE A 17 7.22 -3.95 -10.33
N ASP A 18 7.85 -4.36 -9.24
CA ASP A 18 8.21 -5.76 -8.96
C ASP A 18 7.69 -6.17 -7.58
N GLY A 19 7.86 -7.43 -7.21
CA GLY A 19 7.36 -8.01 -5.97
C GLY A 19 6.05 -8.75 -6.20
N PHE A 20 4.91 -8.12 -5.88
CA PHE A 20 3.59 -8.78 -5.81
C PHE A 20 3.55 -9.94 -4.81
N VAL A 21 4.27 -9.79 -3.70
CA VAL A 21 4.38 -10.78 -2.63
C VAL A 21 3.36 -10.51 -1.53
N PRO A 22 2.82 -11.54 -0.85
CA PRO A 22 1.94 -11.36 0.29
C PRO A 22 2.64 -10.63 1.44
N PHE A 23 1.88 -9.82 2.21
CA PHE A 23 2.44 -9.15 3.40
C PHE A 23 3.04 -10.15 4.41
N GLY A 24 2.44 -11.33 4.57
CA GLY A 24 2.96 -12.36 5.47
C GLY A 24 4.36 -12.90 5.11
N SER A 25 4.85 -12.64 3.89
CA SER A 25 6.15 -13.11 3.40
C SER A 25 7.23 -12.04 3.42
N ILE A 26 6.91 -10.78 3.77
CA ILE A 26 7.83 -9.63 3.62
C ILE A 26 9.15 -9.81 4.34
N ARG A 27 9.16 -10.42 5.54
CA ARG A 27 10.40 -10.63 6.28
C ARG A 27 11.43 -11.48 5.55
N GLN A 28 10.99 -12.35 4.64
CA GLN A 28 11.86 -13.20 3.82
C GLN A 28 12.33 -12.48 2.55
N GLN A 29 11.82 -11.29 2.27
CA GLN A 29 12.05 -10.53 1.05
C GLN A 29 13.06 -9.40 1.27
N TYR A 30 13.94 -9.51 2.28
CA TYR A 30 15.00 -8.54 2.47
C TYR A 30 16.01 -8.65 1.32
N SER A 31 16.22 -7.58 0.54
CA SER A 31 17.21 -7.64 -0.55
C SER A 31 18.63 -7.61 -0.02
N GLN A 32 19.44 -8.58 -0.45
CA GLN A 32 20.90 -8.54 -0.35
C GLN A 32 21.57 -8.43 -1.74
N GLY A 33 20.82 -7.97 -2.75
CA GLY A 33 21.26 -7.96 -4.16
C GLY A 33 20.67 -9.11 -5.00
N ASP A 34 19.67 -9.82 -4.46
CA ASP A 34 19.05 -11.03 -5.01
C ASP A 34 17.63 -10.82 -5.55
N GLY A 35 17.18 -9.56 -5.66
CA GLY A 35 15.84 -9.22 -6.12
C GLY A 35 14.79 -9.09 -5.01
N GLY A 36 15.17 -9.18 -3.73
CA GLY A 36 14.29 -8.78 -2.62
C GLY A 36 13.94 -7.28 -2.63
N ILE A 37 13.18 -6.84 -1.63
CA ILE A 37 12.81 -5.44 -1.41
C ILE A 37 14.08 -4.61 -1.09
N PRO A 38 14.43 -3.64 -1.95
CA PRO A 38 15.67 -2.88 -1.78
C PRO A 38 15.54 -1.84 -0.66
N MET A 39 16.70 -1.37 -0.18
CA MET A 39 16.80 -0.30 0.81
C MET A 39 16.77 1.12 0.21
N SER A 40 16.39 1.23 -1.07
CA SER A 40 16.40 2.48 -1.83
C SER A 40 15.07 3.23 -1.73
N PRO A 41 15.03 4.54 -2.05
CA PRO A 41 13.77 5.27 -2.20
C PRO A 41 12.89 4.68 -3.30
N GLY A 42 11.59 4.85 -3.18
CA GLY A 42 10.66 4.33 -4.16
C GLY A 42 9.18 4.50 -3.82
N VAL A 43 8.34 3.96 -4.69
CA VAL A 43 6.88 3.88 -4.52
C VAL A 43 6.49 2.43 -4.38
N TYR A 44 5.52 2.14 -3.51
CA TYR A 44 4.92 0.83 -3.37
C TYR A 44 3.40 0.91 -3.49
N VAL A 45 2.81 -0.19 -3.94
CA VAL A 45 1.37 -0.36 -4.09
C VAL A 45 0.93 -1.60 -3.35
N VAL A 46 -0.28 -1.55 -2.77
CA VAL A 46 -0.96 -2.73 -2.22
C VAL A 46 -2.06 -3.13 -3.17
N VAL A 47 -2.04 -4.40 -3.56
CA VAL A 47 -2.94 -5.00 -4.54
C VAL A 47 -3.78 -6.06 -3.84
N ARG A 48 -5.10 -5.94 -3.99
CA ARG A 48 -6.05 -7.00 -3.68
C ARG A 48 -6.20 -7.92 -4.91
N PRO A 49 -6.05 -9.25 -4.77
CA PRO A 49 -6.14 -10.18 -5.90
C PRO A 49 -7.51 -10.23 -6.60
N SER A 50 -8.59 -9.90 -5.90
CA SER A 50 -9.95 -9.80 -6.44
C SER A 50 -10.40 -8.35 -6.56
N THR A 51 -11.25 -8.08 -7.56
CA THR A 51 -11.97 -6.80 -7.74
C THR A 51 -13.43 -6.86 -7.27
N ASP A 52 -13.89 -8.03 -6.79
CA ASP A 52 -15.23 -8.21 -6.25
C ASP A 52 -15.45 -7.34 -5.00
N PRO A 53 -16.70 -6.99 -4.66
CA PRO A 53 -16.99 -6.28 -3.42
C PRO A 53 -16.40 -7.01 -2.20
N PRO A 54 -15.55 -6.34 -1.38
CA PRO A 54 -14.94 -6.96 -0.22
C PRO A 54 -15.93 -7.02 0.93
N SER A 55 -15.69 -7.93 1.87
CA SER A 55 -16.30 -7.89 3.19
C SER A 55 -15.43 -7.05 4.14
N PHE A 56 -16.08 -6.25 4.98
CA PHE A 56 -15.39 -5.42 5.97
C PHE A 56 -15.53 -5.98 7.38
N LEU A 57 -14.45 -5.87 8.16
CA LEU A 57 -14.41 -6.28 9.56
C LEU A 57 -14.64 -5.09 10.48
N THR A 58 -15.57 -5.24 11.44
CA THR A 58 -15.75 -4.29 12.55
C THR A 58 -14.49 -4.16 13.40
N ARG A 59 -13.70 -5.24 13.49
CA ARG A 59 -12.38 -5.27 14.10
C ARG A 59 -11.39 -5.86 13.10
N GLY A 60 -10.58 -5.01 12.49
CA GLY A 60 -9.53 -5.43 11.57
C GLY A 60 -8.34 -6.08 12.27
N PHE A 61 -7.37 -6.51 11.47
CA PHE A 61 -6.11 -7.11 11.92
C PHE A 61 -5.11 -6.08 12.47
N GLY A 62 -5.32 -4.81 12.12
CA GLY A 62 -4.41 -3.71 12.38
C GLY A 62 -4.10 -3.50 13.86
N GLY A 63 -2.90 -3.01 14.12
CA GLY A 63 -2.43 -2.55 15.42
C GLY A 63 -3.24 -1.37 15.97
N THR A 64 -2.74 -0.79 17.06
CA THR A 64 -3.27 0.46 17.63
C THR A 64 -2.44 1.66 17.15
N HIS A 65 -3.11 2.78 16.85
CA HIS A 65 -2.44 4.06 16.61
C HIS A 65 -2.66 4.94 17.82
N LYS A 66 -1.58 5.32 18.52
CA LYS A 66 -1.64 6.20 19.72
C LYS A 66 -2.70 5.76 20.75
N ALA A 67 -2.76 4.46 21.07
CA ALA A 67 -3.74 3.86 21.97
C ALA A 67 -5.23 4.00 21.57
N LYS A 68 -5.53 4.54 20.39
CA LYS A 68 -6.87 4.53 19.78
C LYS A 68 -6.97 3.31 18.85
N LYS A 69 -8.12 2.62 18.90
CA LYS A 69 -8.40 1.54 17.94
C LYS A 69 -8.42 2.16 16.54
N ALA A 70 -7.52 1.72 15.66
CA ALA A 70 -7.39 2.17 14.27
C ALA A 70 -8.51 1.63 13.36
N ASN A 71 -9.68 1.30 13.93
CA ASN A 71 -10.83 0.82 13.19
C ASN A 71 -11.80 1.98 12.97
N VAL A 72 -12.26 2.13 11.73
CA VAL A 72 -13.37 3.02 11.38
C VAL A 72 -14.66 2.21 11.22
N PRO A 73 -15.85 2.84 11.31
CA PRO A 73 -17.13 2.16 11.10
C PRO A 73 -17.21 1.49 9.73
N VAL A 74 -17.88 0.34 9.64
CA VAL A 74 -18.08 -0.39 8.35
C VAL A 74 -18.75 0.50 7.31
N ALA A 75 -19.70 1.35 7.70
CA ALA A 75 -20.32 2.31 6.80
C ALA A 75 -19.30 3.31 6.20
N GLU A 76 -18.29 3.73 6.95
CA GLU A 76 -17.22 4.60 6.42
C GLU A 76 -16.33 3.82 5.43
N LEU A 77 -16.04 2.55 5.71
CA LEU A 77 -15.27 1.71 4.80
C LEU A 77 -16.02 1.50 3.48
N ALA A 78 -17.31 1.15 3.55
CA ALA A 78 -18.16 0.98 2.39
C ALA A 78 -18.25 2.27 1.56
N ALA A 79 -18.44 3.42 2.23
CA ALA A 79 -18.46 4.71 1.58
C ALA A 79 -17.11 5.09 0.94
N LYS A 80 -15.99 4.49 1.35
CA LYS A 80 -14.64 4.73 0.80
C LYS A 80 -14.18 3.69 -0.21
N TRP A 81 -14.89 2.57 -0.35
CA TRP A 81 -14.55 1.54 -1.32
C TRP A 81 -14.59 2.10 -2.75
N VAL A 82 -13.75 1.54 -3.61
CA VAL A 82 -13.64 1.90 -5.02
C VAL A 82 -13.94 0.65 -5.85
N PRO A 83 -15.17 0.51 -6.40
CA PRO A 83 -15.56 -0.65 -7.19
C PRO A 83 -14.62 -0.87 -8.40
N GLY A 84 -14.26 -2.12 -8.66
CA GLY A 84 -13.42 -2.51 -9.79
C GLY A 84 -11.92 -2.20 -9.63
N ALA A 85 -11.48 -1.59 -8.53
CA ALA A 85 -10.07 -1.33 -8.27
C ALA A 85 -9.40 -2.50 -7.54
N SER A 86 -8.30 -3.01 -8.10
CA SER A 86 -7.42 -3.98 -7.43
C SER A 86 -6.36 -3.29 -6.55
N VAL A 87 -5.86 -2.11 -6.95
CA VAL A 87 -4.94 -1.31 -6.12
C VAL A 87 -5.73 -0.63 -5.02
N VAL A 88 -5.46 -1.02 -3.78
CA VAL A 88 -6.16 -0.51 -2.58
C VAL A 88 -5.35 0.55 -1.84
N TYR A 89 -4.04 0.64 -2.07
CA TYR A 89 -3.20 1.67 -1.45
C TYR A 89 -1.97 1.96 -2.31
N ILE A 90 -1.57 3.23 -2.34
CA ILE A 90 -0.33 3.71 -2.95
C ILE A 90 0.42 4.48 -1.87
N GLY A 91 1.69 4.16 -1.68
CA GLY A 91 2.54 4.85 -0.72
C GLY A 91 3.95 5.04 -1.23
N LYS A 92 4.64 6.03 -0.66
CA LYS A 92 6.06 6.29 -0.92
C LYS A 92 6.96 5.86 0.22
N ALA A 93 8.22 5.64 -0.12
CA ALA A 93 9.33 5.40 0.79
C ALA A 93 10.51 6.30 0.43
N SER A 94 10.76 7.31 1.26
CA SER A 94 11.90 8.20 1.14
C SER A 94 13.09 7.69 1.96
N GLN A 95 14.32 8.09 1.59
CA GLN A 95 15.50 7.78 2.40
C GLN A 95 15.39 8.41 3.79
N ARG A 96 15.45 7.62 4.86
CA ARG A 96 15.49 8.09 6.26
C ARG A 96 16.80 7.63 6.92
N LYS A 97 17.29 8.38 7.91
CA LYS A 97 18.56 8.09 8.62
C LYS A 97 18.63 6.72 9.33
N ARG A 98 17.49 6.08 9.61
CA ARG A 98 17.38 4.81 10.37
C ARG A 98 16.39 3.81 9.77
N LEU A 99 15.78 4.14 8.63
CA LEU A 99 14.70 3.37 8.03
C LEU A 99 14.89 3.38 6.52
N ASP A 100 15.21 2.21 6.01
CA ASP A 100 16.10 2.02 4.87
C ASP A 100 15.28 2.00 3.58
N GLY A 101 14.68 3.14 3.21
CA GLY A 101 13.88 3.27 2.00
C GLY A 101 12.67 2.33 1.96
N LEU A 102 12.48 1.65 0.82
CA LEU A 102 11.37 0.73 0.56
C LEU A 102 11.29 -0.40 1.59
N TRP A 103 12.39 -1.08 1.89
CA TRP A 103 12.43 -2.15 2.90
C TRP A 103 11.88 -1.70 4.24
N GLY A 104 12.45 -0.61 4.78
CA GLY A 104 12.05 -0.09 6.08
C GLY A 104 10.57 0.29 6.10
N ARG A 105 10.09 0.94 5.02
CA ARG A 105 8.71 1.41 4.94
C ARG A 105 7.69 0.28 4.80
N ILE A 106 7.95 -0.70 3.95
CA ILE A 106 7.06 -1.84 3.72
C ILE A 106 7.05 -2.75 4.96
N SER A 107 8.20 -2.93 5.62
CA SER A 107 8.30 -3.69 6.87
C SER A 107 7.56 -3.04 8.03
N GLU A 108 7.59 -1.70 8.16
CA GLU A 108 6.73 -0.99 9.12
C GLU A 108 5.26 -1.23 8.85
N TYR A 109 4.88 -1.26 7.57
CA TYR A 109 3.49 -1.42 7.19
C TYR A 109 2.99 -2.84 7.46
N GLU A 110 3.78 -3.87 7.14
CA GLU A 110 3.52 -5.26 7.54
C GLU A 110 3.28 -5.38 9.05
N LYS A 111 4.19 -4.82 9.86
CA LYS A 111 4.07 -4.82 11.33
C LYS A 111 2.79 -4.12 11.80
N ALA A 112 2.36 -3.07 11.11
CA ALA A 112 1.10 -2.38 11.43
C ALA A 112 -0.14 -3.25 11.21
N GLY A 113 -0.06 -4.26 10.34
CA GLY A 113 -1.10 -5.27 10.13
C GLY A 113 -1.15 -6.36 11.21
N HIS A 114 -0.20 -6.36 12.16
CA HIS A 114 -0.19 -7.32 13.26
C HIS A 114 -0.97 -6.80 14.46
N ARG A 115 -1.82 -7.68 15.01
CA ARG A 115 -2.63 -7.38 16.18
C ARG A 115 -1.74 -6.98 17.37
N GLY A 116 -2.08 -5.87 18.01
CA GLY A 116 -1.40 -5.41 19.22
C GLY A 116 -0.11 -4.61 18.98
N GLN A 117 0.31 -4.42 17.72
CA GLN A 117 1.42 -3.52 17.42
C GLN A 117 1.01 -2.05 17.50
N THR A 118 1.96 -1.16 17.82
CA THR A 118 1.74 0.29 17.72
C THR A 118 2.42 0.80 16.46
N HIS A 119 1.70 1.56 15.63
CA HIS A 119 2.28 2.24 14.48
C HIS A 119 2.10 3.76 14.59
N SER A 120 3.03 4.50 13.99
CA SER A 120 3.06 5.97 14.02
C SER A 120 2.27 6.62 12.87
N HIS A 121 1.95 5.85 11.83
CA HIS A 121 1.32 6.35 10.60
C HIS A 121 -0.14 5.93 10.51
N SER A 122 -0.95 6.83 9.95
CA SER A 122 -2.38 6.60 9.79
C SER A 122 -2.83 6.34 8.35
N GLY A 123 -1.97 6.64 7.37
CA GLY A 123 -2.18 6.22 5.98
C GLY A 123 -2.19 4.69 5.88
N GLY A 124 -3.14 4.14 5.12
CA GLY A 124 -3.20 2.71 4.86
C GLY A 124 -3.89 1.86 5.94
N GLU A 125 -4.30 2.40 7.08
CA GLU A 125 -4.93 1.61 8.17
C GLU A 125 -6.18 0.84 7.73
N ARG A 126 -6.99 1.41 6.83
CA ARG A 126 -8.27 0.83 6.40
C ARG A 126 -8.12 -0.53 5.71
N ILE A 127 -6.98 -0.79 5.06
CA ILE A 127 -6.76 -2.08 4.38
C ILE A 127 -6.84 -3.24 5.37
N TRP A 128 -6.49 -3.00 6.64
CA TRP A 128 -6.51 -4.03 7.68
C TRP A 128 -7.92 -4.39 8.16
N GLN A 129 -8.95 -3.65 7.73
CA GLN A 129 -10.36 -3.98 7.95
C GLN A 129 -10.99 -4.69 6.75
N LEU A 130 -10.22 -5.04 5.72
CA LEU A 130 -10.66 -6.00 4.70
C LEU A 130 -10.63 -7.42 5.29
N ALA A 131 -11.67 -8.20 5.06
CA ALA A 131 -11.74 -9.59 5.55
C ALA A 131 -10.61 -10.45 4.97
N ASP A 132 -10.18 -10.14 3.76
CA ASP A 132 -9.09 -10.76 3.01
C ASP A 132 -7.79 -9.96 3.06
N ALA A 133 -7.59 -9.12 4.09
CA ALA A 133 -6.37 -8.31 4.25
C ALA A 133 -5.07 -9.14 4.23
N ARG A 134 -5.14 -10.44 4.55
CA ARG A 134 -4.00 -11.37 4.52
C ARG A 134 -3.59 -11.79 3.11
N ASP A 135 -4.51 -11.68 2.14
CA ASP A 135 -4.27 -12.02 0.74
C ASP A 135 -3.74 -10.81 -0.05
N LEU A 136 -3.64 -9.65 0.61
CA LEU A 136 -3.07 -8.46 0.02
C LEU A 136 -1.60 -8.66 -0.31
N ARG A 137 -1.25 -8.22 -1.52
CA ARG A 137 0.09 -8.28 -2.07
C ARG A 137 0.68 -6.88 -2.11
N VAL A 138 1.99 -6.77 -1.93
CA VAL A 138 2.72 -5.52 -2.11
C VAL A 138 3.67 -5.64 -3.29
N ALA A 139 3.72 -4.59 -4.09
CA ALA A 139 4.68 -4.42 -5.17
C ALA A 139 5.38 -3.06 -5.00
N TRP A 140 6.60 -2.95 -5.49
CA TRP A 140 7.44 -1.76 -5.32
C TRP A 140 8.18 -1.39 -6.60
N LYS A 141 8.51 -0.12 -6.71
CA LYS A 141 9.33 0.45 -7.77
C LYS A 141 10.38 1.36 -7.14
N VAL A 142 11.65 1.07 -7.42
CA VAL A 142 12.77 1.94 -7.01
C VAL A 142 12.71 3.26 -7.78
N VAL A 143 12.92 4.36 -7.07
CA VAL A 143 12.98 5.71 -7.63
C VAL A 143 14.26 6.39 -7.10
N PRO A 144 15.40 6.24 -7.79
CA PRO A 144 16.70 6.63 -7.25
C PRO A 144 16.87 8.15 -7.08
N ASP A 145 16.20 8.96 -7.90
CA ASP A 145 16.39 10.42 -7.96
C ASP A 145 15.61 11.20 -6.89
N LYS A 146 15.15 10.54 -5.82
CA LYS A 146 14.33 11.13 -4.75
C LYS A 146 13.07 11.84 -5.27
N THR A 147 12.49 11.31 -6.35
CA THR A 147 11.26 11.82 -6.97
C THR A 147 10.04 10.94 -6.65
N GLU A 148 10.14 10.07 -5.64
CA GLU A 148 9.07 9.18 -5.20
C GLU A 148 7.79 9.93 -4.82
N ASP A 149 7.91 11.14 -4.27
CA ASP A 149 6.78 12.03 -3.95
C ASP A 149 5.99 12.43 -5.19
N ARG A 150 6.71 12.77 -6.27
CA ARG A 150 6.09 13.16 -7.54
C ARG A 150 5.44 11.95 -8.20
N LEU A 151 6.08 10.79 -8.14
CA LEU A 151 5.52 9.55 -8.71
C LEU A 151 4.29 9.09 -7.93
N GLU A 152 4.33 9.06 -6.60
CA GLU A 152 3.18 8.71 -5.75
C GLU A 152 2.00 9.65 -6.02
N THR A 153 2.25 10.96 -6.00
CA THR A 153 1.22 11.97 -6.31
C THR A 153 0.63 11.75 -7.70
N ALA A 154 1.49 11.57 -8.72
CA ALA A 154 1.03 11.32 -10.09
C ALA A 154 0.19 10.04 -10.21
N MET A 155 0.56 8.97 -9.50
CA MET A 155 -0.21 7.72 -9.49
C MET A 155 -1.54 7.85 -8.76
N ILE A 156 -1.60 8.58 -7.65
CA ILE A 156 -2.86 8.84 -6.94
C ILE A 156 -3.80 9.70 -7.80
N LEU A 157 -3.26 10.73 -8.48
CA LEU A 157 -4.04 11.55 -9.40
C LEU A 157 -4.52 10.74 -10.62
N ALA A 158 -3.70 9.87 -11.19
CA ALA A 158 -4.12 8.98 -12.27
C ALA A 158 -5.17 7.95 -11.81
N PHE A 159 -5.08 7.48 -10.56
CA PHE A 159 -6.09 6.60 -9.98
C PHE A 159 -7.42 7.36 -9.83
N MET A 160 -7.36 8.60 -9.37
CA MET A 160 -8.54 9.47 -9.25
C MET A 160 -9.16 9.81 -10.61
N ASP A 161 -8.35 10.06 -11.64
CA ASP A 161 -8.82 10.27 -13.02
C ASP A 161 -9.59 9.04 -13.54
N LYS A 162 -9.08 7.83 -13.27
CA LYS A 162 -9.71 6.58 -13.70
C LYS A 162 -10.98 6.22 -12.92
N TYR A 163 -10.94 6.31 -11.59
CA TYR A 163 -11.98 5.76 -10.71
C TYR A 163 -12.85 6.83 -10.04
N GLY A 164 -12.57 8.12 -10.26
CA GLY A 164 -13.26 9.25 -9.63
C GLY A 164 -12.96 9.43 -8.13
N ARG A 165 -12.09 8.60 -7.54
CA ARG A 165 -11.78 8.57 -6.10
C ARG A 165 -10.31 8.18 -5.91
N ILE A 166 -9.71 8.51 -4.78
CA ILE A 166 -8.37 8.01 -4.40
C ILE A 166 -8.43 6.53 -3.96
N PRO A 167 -7.29 5.80 -3.92
CA PRO A 167 -7.30 4.42 -3.45
C PRO A 167 -7.84 4.30 -2.02
N PHE A 168 -8.52 3.20 -1.73
CA PHE A 168 -9.26 2.94 -0.49
C PHE A 168 -8.47 3.26 0.82
N GLY A 169 -7.20 2.85 0.86
CA GLY A 169 -6.29 3.06 2.00
C GLY A 169 -5.71 4.47 2.09
N ASN A 170 -5.75 5.27 1.01
CA ASN A 170 -5.24 6.63 1.00
C ASN A 170 -6.22 7.58 1.72
N ARG A 171 -5.69 8.68 2.28
CA ARG A 171 -6.49 9.68 3.03
C ARG A 171 -6.59 11.03 2.33
N LYS A 172 -5.66 11.32 1.43
CA LYS A 172 -5.54 12.56 0.67
C LYS A 172 -5.04 12.22 -0.72
N ALA A 173 -5.36 13.06 -1.70
CA ALA A 173 -4.82 12.95 -3.05
C ALA A 173 -3.34 13.37 -3.12
N SER A 174 -2.92 14.22 -2.17
CA SER A 174 -1.56 14.64 -1.81
C SER A 174 -1.70 15.67 -0.69
#